data_AF-A0A959RTG8-F1
#
_entry.id   AF-A0A959RTG8-F1
#
_cell.length_a   1.000
_cell.length_b   1.000
_cell.length_c   1.000
_cell.angle_alpha   90.00
_cell.angle_beta   90.00
_cell.angle_gamma   90.00
#
_symmetry.space_group_name_H-M   'P 1'
#
loop_
_entity.id
_entity.type
_entity.pdbx_description
1 polymer ?
#
loop_
_entity_poly.entity_id
_entity_poly.type
_entity_poly.pdbx_seq_one_letter_code
_entity_poly.pdbx_strand_id
1 'polypeptide(L)'
;MKNHKNMGHKGMMDHSKMMKDGEHKMGNSMVHEGIIDINAVDKNGDKKVFQDQMDWNVISDEPGSCPMCGMKLKEVSIYEAKTKLITNGFKVK
;
A
#
# COMPACT_ATOMS: atom_id res chain seq x y z
N MET A 1 44.97 -28.85 -26.47
CA MET A 1 43.73 -28.07 -26.70
C MET A 1 42.56 -29.02 -26.95
N LYS A 2 41.58 -29.08 -26.05
CA LYS A 2 40.30 -29.75 -26.31
C LYS A 2 39.18 -28.84 -25.80
N ASN A 3 38.25 -28.58 -26.71
CA ASN A 3 37.32 -27.47 -26.73
C ASN A 3 36.31 -27.53 -25.57
N HIS A 4 36.27 -26.47 -24.77
CA HIS A 4 35.14 -26.21 -23.89
C HIS A 4 33.92 -25.88 -24.76
N LYS A 5 32.96 -26.81 -24.83
CA LYS A 5 31.63 -26.53 -25.38
C LYS A 5 30.92 -25.58 -24.42
N ASN A 6 30.99 -24.29 -24.72
CA ASN A 6 30.22 -23.24 -24.09
C ASN A 6 28.74 -23.46 -24.45
N MET A 7 27.97 -24.11 -23.58
CA MET A 7 26.52 -24.19 -23.73
C MET A 7 25.95 -22.82 -23.36
N GLY A 8 25.58 -22.06 -24.38
CA GLY A 8 24.97 -20.75 -24.25
C GLY A 8 23.69 -20.82 -23.40
N HIS A 9 23.62 -19.95 -22.40
CA HIS A 9 22.45 -19.74 -21.57
C HIS A 9 21.36 -19.06 -22.44
N LYS A 10 20.61 -19.86 -23.19
CA LYS A 10 19.53 -19.38 -24.06
C LYS A 10 18.22 -19.50 -23.30
N GLY A 11 17.82 -18.39 -22.68
CA GLY A 11 16.58 -18.30 -21.92
C GLY A 11 16.40 -16.94 -21.29
N MET A 12 16.36 -15.89 -22.11
CA MET A 12 15.76 -14.62 -21.69
C MET A 12 14.27 -14.90 -21.42
N MET A 13 13.88 -15.03 -20.15
CA MET A 13 12.48 -14.87 -19.76
C MET A 13 12.19 -13.37 -19.79
N ASP A 14 11.80 -12.90 -20.96
CA ASP A 14 11.22 -11.58 -21.15
C ASP A 14 9.92 -11.51 -20.33
N HIS A 15 9.94 -10.75 -19.23
CA HIS A 15 8.75 -10.49 -18.40
C HIS A 15 7.88 -9.35 -18.97
N SER A 16 7.95 -9.06 -20.28
CA SER A 16 7.05 -8.11 -20.92
C SER A 16 5.74 -8.78 -21.31
N LYS A 17 4.98 -9.30 -20.34
CA LYS A 17 3.57 -9.62 -20.59
C LYS A 17 2.71 -9.68 -19.32
N MET A 18 1.85 -8.68 -19.22
CA MET A 18 0.47 -8.72 -18.72
C MET A 18 0.25 -8.86 -17.22
N MET A 19 0.08 -7.70 -16.59
CA MET A 19 -1.09 -7.45 -15.73
C MET A 19 -1.80 -6.20 -16.30
N LYS A 20 -2.41 -6.32 -17.48
CA LYS A 20 -3.82 -6.00 -17.73
C LYS A 20 -4.55 -5.57 -16.45
N ASP A 21 -5.09 -4.36 -16.48
CA ASP A 21 -6.03 -3.76 -15.53
C ASP A 21 -6.94 -4.81 -14.90
N GLY A 22 -6.46 -5.38 -13.82
CA GLY A 22 -7.24 -6.11 -12.86
C GLY A 22 -7.46 -5.11 -11.75
N GLU A 23 -8.62 -4.47 -11.77
CA GLU A 23 -9.26 -4.06 -10.54
C GLU A 23 -9.19 -5.24 -9.57
N HIS A 24 -8.13 -5.32 -8.76
CA HIS A 24 -8.14 -6.13 -7.55
C HIS A 24 -9.01 -5.35 -6.57
N LYS A 25 -10.29 -5.21 -6.92
CA LYS A 25 -11.37 -4.87 -6.00
C LYS A 25 -11.64 -6.08 -5.11
N MET A 26 -10.61 -6.53 -4.40
CA MET A 26 -10.78 -6.84 -3.00
C MET A 26 -10.71 -5.48 -2.30
N GLY A 27 -11.75 -4.68 -2.49
CA GLY A 27 -11.86 -3.34 -1.91
C GLY A 27 -11.98 -3.49 -0.39
N ASN A 28 -10.88 -3.76 0.28
CA ASN A 28 -10.79 -3.61 1.72
C ASN A 28 -10.95 -2.11 1.96
N SER A 29 -12.03 -1.72 2.63
CA SER A 29 -12.47 -0.33 2.82
C SER A 29 -11.45 0.58 3.53
N MET A 30 -10.25 0.07 3.83
CA MET A 30 -9.16 0.75 4.53
C MET A 30 -8.05 1.22 3.59
N VAL A 31 -7.96 0.75 2.34
CA VAL A 31 -6.91 1.16 1.39
C VAL A 31 -7.43 2.35 0.57
N HIS A 32 -6.76 3.50 0.68
CA HIS A 32 -7.18 4.73 0.01
C HIS A 32 -6.29 5.02 -1.20
N GLU A 33 -6.90 5.35 -2.34
CA GLU A 33 -6.18 5.71 -3.57
C GLU A 33 -6.50 7.17 -3.95
N GLY A 34 -5.47 7.88 -4.43
CA GLY A 34 -5.61 9.27 -4.87
C GLY A 34 -5.61 10.28 -3.71
N ILE A 35 -6.67 11.09 -3.61
CA ILE A 35 -6.80 12.12 -2.56
C ILE A 35 -7.48 11.49 -1.35
N ILE A 36 -6.75 11.42 -0.24
CA ILE A 36 -7.18 10.78 1.00
C ILE A 36 -7.88 11.84 1.86
N ASP A 37 -9.15 11.64 2.17
CA ASP A 37 -9.89 12.51 3.10
C ASP A 37 -9.83 11.92 4.50
N ILE A 38 -8.81 12.33 5.27
CA ILE A 38 -8.54 11.74 6.58
C ILE A 38 -9.65 12.03 7.60
N ASN A 39 -10.36 13.15 7.45
CA ASN A 39 -11.48 13.49 8.33
C ASN A 39 -12.71 12.63 8.02
N ALA A 40 -12.89 12.23 6.76
CA ALA A 40 -13.95 11.30 6.38
C ALA A 40 -13.67 9.86 6.86
N VAL A 41 -12.41 9.53 7.16
CA VAL A 41 -12.04 8.23 7.74
C VAL A 41 -12.44 8.16 9.21
N ASP A 42 -12.28 9.24 9.97
CA ASP A 42 -12.73 9.34 11.37
C ASP A 42 -14.26 9.45 11.44
N LYS A 43 -14.91 8.30 11.60
CA LYS A 43 -16.38 8.21 11.66
C LYS A 43 -16.89 8.45 13.08
N ASN A 44 -16.07 8.20 14.09
CA ASN A 44 -16.45 8.29 15.48
C ASN A 44 -16.22 9.70 16.09
N GLY A 45 -15.41 10.53 15.42
CA GLY A 45 -15.13 11.93 15.79
C GLY A 45 -14.11 12.11 16.91
N ASP A 46 -13.32 11.08 17.24
CA ASP A 46 -12.32 11.10 18.31
C ASP A 46 -10.97 11.71 17.89
N LYS A 47 -10.84 12.10 16.62
CA LYS A 47 -9.63 12.65 15.99
C LYS A 47 -8.47 11.67 15.93
N LYS A 48 -8.75 10.37 15.95
CA LYS A 48 -7.77 9.30 15.82
C LYS A 48 -8.16 8.36 14.69
N VAL A 49 -7.14 7.73 14.13
CA VAL A 49 -7.28 6.73 13.09
C VAL A 49 -6.22 5.66 13.26
N PHE A 50 -6.49 4.47 12.76
CA PHE A 50 -5.57 3.36 12.70
C PHE A 50 -4.88 3.36 11.35
N GLN A 51 -3.57 3.56 11.35
CA GLN A 51 -2.75 3.64 10.14
C GLN A 51 -1.66 2.58 10.14
N ASP A 52 -1.37 2.01 8.97
CA ASP A 52 -0.23 1.12 8.82
C ASP A 52 1.11 1.89 8.88
N GLN A 53 2.17 1.25 9.36
CA GLN A 53 3.48 1.88 9.49
C GLN A 53 4.37 1.75 8.24
N MET A 54 3.99 0.88 7.31
CA MET A 54 4.70 0.61 6.06
C MET A 54 3.89 1.12 4.85
N ASP A 55 2.57 0.92 4.88
CA ASP A 55 1.63 1.30 3.83
C ASP A 55 0.76 2.50 4.26
N TRP A 56 1.28 3.71 4.12
CA TRP A 56 0.64 4.93 4.66
C TRP A 56 -0.77 5.19 4.13
N ASN A 57 -1.12 4.66 2.96
CA ASN A 57 -2.44 4.76 2.36
C ASN A 57 -3.47 3.80 2.97
N VAL A 58 -3.07 2.96 3.92
CA VAL A 58 -3.96 2.08 4.67
C VAL A 58 -4.36 2.76 5.98
N ILE A 59 -5.62 3.19 6.06
CA ILE A 59 -6.18 3.98 7.16
C ILE A 59 -7.60 3.52 7.47
N SER A 60 -7.89 3.31 8.74
CA SER A 60 -9.18 2.85 9.26
C SER A 60 -9.61 3.64 10.50
N ASP A 61 -10.91 3.79 10.71
CA ASP A 61 -11.49 4.30 11.98
C ASP A 61 -11.34 3.26 13.11
N GLU A 62 -11.30 1.99 12.73
CA GLU A 62 -11.33 0.86 13.65
C GLU A 62 -9.99 0.13 13.70
N PRO A 63 -9.65 -0.49 14.85
CA PRO A 63 -8.48 -1.34 14.95
C PRO A 63 -8.60 -2.54 14.01
N GLY A 64 -7.53 -2.86 13.31
CA GLY A 64 -7.50 -3.97 12.37
C GLY A 64 -6.09 -4.34 11.97
N SER A 65 -6.01 -5.22 10.97
CA SER A 65 -4.75 -5.59 10.34
C SER A 65 -4.72 -5.05 8.90
N CYS A 66 -3.57 -4.54 8.49
CA CYS A 66 -3.32 -4.10 7.14
C CYS A 66 -3.54 -5.27 6.16
N PRO A 67 -4.41 -5.11 5.15
CA PRO A 67 -4.66 -6.18 4.19
C PRO A 67 -3.50 -6.42 3.22
N MET A 68 -2.53 -5.50 3.14
CA MET A 68 -1.37 -5.59 2.26
C MET A 68 -0.25 -6.40 2.88
N CYS A 69 0.12 -6.08 4.13
CA CYS A 69 1.26 -6.68 4.82
C CYS A 69 0.88 -7.60 6.00
N GLY A 70 -0.40 -7.61 6.41
CA GLY A 70 -0.90 -8.40 7.54
C GLY A 70 -0.55 -7.83 8.92
N MET A 71 0.19 -6.72 9.00
CA MET A 71 0.57 -6.11 10.28
C MET A 71 -0.62 -5.41 10.94
N LYS A 72 -0.58 -5.28 12.27
CA LYS A 72 -1.61 -4.56 13.01
C LYS A 72 -1.48 -3.05 12.76
N LEU A 73 -2.60 -2.40 12.46
CA LEU A 73 -2.65 -0.95 12.31
C LEU A 73 -2.37 -0.27 13.65
N LYS A 74 -1.65 0.85 13.61
CA LYS A 74 -1.29 1.64 14.78
C LYS A 74 -2.26 2.80 14.93
N GLU A 75 -2.80 2.96 16.14
CA GLU A 75 -3.58 4.15 16.50
C GLU A 75 -2.66 5.39 16.46
N VAL A 76 -3.04 6.38 15.66
CA VAL A 76 -2.36 7.66 15.50
C VAL A 76 -3.41 8.77 15.44
N SER A 77 -3.03 10.00 15.77
CA SER A 77 -3.93 11.14 15.58
C SER A 77 -4.13 11.43 14.10
N ILE A 78 -5.29 11.98 13.72
CA ILE A 78 -5.55 12.47 12.36
C ILE A 78 -4.44 13.41 11.87
N TYR A 79 -3.94 14.28 12.75
CA TYR A 79 -2.86 15.21 12.44
C TYR A 79 -1.55 14.48 12.11
N GLU A 80 -1.19 13.48 12.90
CA GLU A 80 0.00 12.67 12.67
C GLU A 80 -0.13 11.88 11.36
N ALA A 81 -1.28 11.24 11.13
CA ALA A 81 -1.54 10.49 9.91
C ALA A 81 -1.50 11.40 8.66
N LYS A 82 -2.11 12.60 8.73
CA LYS A 82 -2.04 13.61 7.66
C LYS A 82 -0.60 14.02 7.37
N THR A 83 0.19 14.26 8.41
CA THR A 83 1.61 14.61 8.25
C THR A 83 2.40 13.49 7.58
N LYS A 84 2.20 12.24 8.03
CA LYS A 84 2.83 11.05 7.44
C LYS A 84 2.46 10.88 5.97
N LEU A 85 1.18 11.03 5.63
CA LEU A 85 0.71 10.97 4.25
C LEU A 85 1.40 12.01 3.37
N ILE A 86 1.37 13.29 3.76
CA ILE A 86 1.98 14.39 3.00
C ILE A 86 3.49 14.17 2.86
N THR A 87 4.16 13.76 3.93
CA THR A 87 5.62 13.50 3.94
C THR A 87 5.99 12.35 3.01
N ASN A 88 5.11 11.37 2.83
CA ASN A 88 5.31 10.22 1.95
C ASN A 88 4.69 10.43 0.55
N GLY A 89 4.34 11.67 0.18
CA GLY A 89 3.90 12.03 -1.18
C GLY A 89 2.42 11.77 -1.48
N PHE A 90 1.61 11.43 -0.48
CA PHE A 90 0.16 11.29 -0.64
C PHE A 90 -0.54 12.64 -0.58
N LYS A 91 -1.61 12.78 -1.36
CA LYS A 91 -2.46 13.98 -1.35
C LYS A 91 -3.54 13.80 -0.30
N VAL A 92 -3.68 14.76 0.61
CA VAL A 92 -4.68 14.74 1.69
C VAL A 92 -5.61 15.94 1.57
N LYS A 93 -6.91 15.71 1.78
CA LYS A 93 -7.92 16.78 1.81
C LYS A 93 -8.03 17.43 3.19
#